data_AF-A0A7U4E7D6-F1
#
_entry.id   AF-A0A7U4E7D6-F1
#
_cell.length_a   1.000
_cell.length_b   1.000
_cell.length_c   1.000
_cell.angle_alpha   90.00
_cell.angle_beta   90.00
_cell.angle_gamma   90.00
#
_symmetry.space_group_name_H-M   'P 1'
#
loop_
_entity.id
_entity.type
_entity.pdbx_description
1 polymer ?
#
loop_
_entity_poly.entity_id
_entity_poly.type
_entity_poly.pdbx_seq_one_letter_code
_entity_poly.pdbx_strand_id
1 'polypeptide(L)'
;MSPLIEDDKFLTFEESEKLLSKTENPRHRTMILLMLDAGLRVTEMTTLRWADCDFKRKRLKVKSLKKRGGKEDSREIPMSERLYAAFAKMVEKRGREAKGYVFEGNKAGQPISRMAINKMLKEISDNAPELPHVHPHMLRHTFATALRANGADLADVKDLLGHERLDTTFIYAHADRDKLRDAINLSAPKPSFLQRLKTRLFPEKRAHVNLITPDRNFLVGREDEIKLIEKHLSKGISVIVTGAIGIGKSHLIESLKFSKKVLEIDDAKEFKRSIGGALLHVYGDKEKVAEMIYGTTDPDAIRTKVSRESMISLCELLINATEKNEYVLRINDLDQITPSVVKALEVLKNHFVILTTARSVKMTHTSFLWNFEKIELKPLNRPDSLRLFHRLVSHLEIQNLEWVQNKVHDTAAGNPRMIVELSERLTKEPIINAEITDEVCNTYLGKQTREIDLSPYLLIGLGSLIVLRYIGRENGEKGLQLIGGMAMVIMLFARFFFQRTRRKSI
;
A
#
# COMPACT_ATOMS: atom_id res chain seq x y z
N MET A 1 46.85 -42.11 -7.57
CA MET A 1 46.23 -41.98 -6.24
C MET A 1 45.12 -40.94 -6.39
N SER A 2 43.89 -41.37 -6.72
CA SER A 2 42.75 -40.46 -6.87
C SER A 2 42.33 -39.94 -5.50
N PRO A 3 42.07 -38.63 -5.32
CA PRO A 3 41.52 -38.13 -4.07
C PRO A 3 40.07 -38.63 -3.97
N LEU A 4 39.80 -39.24 -2.82
CA LEU A 4 38.50 -39.77 -2.42
C LEU A 4 37.46 -38.65 -2.45
N ILE A 5 36.31 -38.95 -3.04
CA ILE A 5 35.09 -38.14 -2.98
C ILE A 5 34.67 -38.13 -1.50
N GLU A 6 34.84 -37.00 -0.80
CA GLU A 6 34.29 -36.82 0.54
C GLU A 6 32.76 -36.87 0.44
N ASP A 7 32.13 -37.84 1.10
CA ASP A 7 30.68 -37.95 1.22
C ASP A 7 30.07 -36.62 1.69
N ASP A 8 29.03 -36.13 0.98
CA ASP A 8 28.29 -34.90 1.29
C ASP A 8 27.70 -34.95 2.71
N LYS A 9 28.49 -34.57 3.72
CA LYS A 9 28.07 -34.46 5.12
C LYS A 9 26.88 -33.49 5.22
N PHE A 10 25.79 -33.92 5.85
CA PHE A 10 24.68 -33.04 6.24
C PHE A 10 24.90 -32.55 7.67
N LEU A 11 24.27 -31.43 8.03
CA LEU A 11 24.32 -30.93 9.41
C LEU A 11 23.39 -31.75 10.29
N THR A 12 23.89 -32.09 11.48
CA THR A 12 23.03 -32.59 12.55
C THR A 12 22.08 -31.50 13.04
N PHE A 13 21.08 -31.93 13.80
CA PHE A 13 20.12 -31.03 14.43
C PHE A 13 20.79 -29.98 15.33
N GLU A 14 21.76 -30.42 16.14
CA GLU A 14 22.49 -29.53 17.06
C GLU A 14 23.39 -28.53 16.32
N GLU A 15 24.07 -28.98 15.27
CA GLU A 15 24.89 -28.11 14.42
C GLU A 15 24.04 -27.07 13.69
N SER A 16 22.85 -27.45 13.22
CA SER A 16 21.91 -26.52 12.58
C SER A 16 21.43 -25.43 13.55
N GLU A 17 21.16 -25.76 14.82
CA GLU A 17 20.82 -24.78 15.85
C GLU A 17 21.99 -23.88 16.22
N LYS A 18 23.19 -24.46 16.35
CA LYS A 18 24.42 -23.69 16.60
C LYS A 18 24.67 -22.70 15.47
N LEU A 19 24.57 -23.13 14.21
CA LEU A 19 24.70 -22.25 13.03
C LEU A 19 23.72 -21.08 13.07
N LEU A 20 22.44 -21.36 13.38
CA LEU A 20 21.43 -20.32 13.48
C LEU A 20 21.69 -19.39 14.68
N SER A 21 22.08 -19.91 15.84
CA SER A 21 22.34 -19.10 17.04
C SER A 21 23.54 -18.15 16.89
N LYS A 22 24.58 -18.56 16.15
CA LYS A 22 25.74 -17.72 15.81
C LYS A 22 25.44 -16.68 14.74
N THR A 23 24.30 -16.78 14.06
CA THR A 23 23.90 -15.83 13.01
C THR A 23 23.01 -14.74 13.59
N GLU A 24 23.62 -13.66 14.09
CA GLU A 24 22.89 -12.53 14.69
C GLU A 24 22.17 -11.65 13.65
N ASN A 25 22.70 -11.56 12.43
CA ASN A 25 22.13 -10.72 11.39
C ASN A 25 20.81 -11.33 10.85
N PRO A 26 19.65 -10.65 10.99
CA PRO A 26 18.35 -11.17 10.52
C PRO A 26 18.33 -11.52 9.04
N ARG A 27 19.10 -10.78 8.23
CA ARG A 27 19.24 -11.01 6.79
C ARG A 27 19.94 -12.32 6.50
N HIS A 28 21.08 -12.58 7.14
CA HIS A 28 21.85 -13.82 6.96
C HIS A 28 21.07 -15.02 7.50
N ARG A 29 20.39 -14.85 8.65
CA ARG A 29 19.54 -15.88 9.25
C ARG A 29 18.42 -16.31 8.30
N THR A 30 17.78 -15.35 7.62
CA THR A 30 16.73 -15.66 6.63
C THR A 30 17.30 -16.39 5.40
N MET A 31 18.50 -16.02 4.93
CA MET A 31 19.17 -16.75 3.83
C MET A 31 19.45 -18.21 4.19
N ILE A 32 19.98 -18.46 5.39
CA ILE A 32 20.27 -19.82 5.87
C ILE A 32 18.98 -20.63 5.96
N LEU A 33 17.92 -20.06 6.56
CA LEU A 33 16.62 -20.74 6.69
C LEU A 33 15.95 -21.03 5.34
N LEU A 34 16.12 -20.18 4.32
CA LEU A 34 15.60 -20.50 2.98
C LEU A 34 16.25 -21.75 2.37
N MET A 35 17.52 -22.00 2.68
CA MET A 35 18.21 -23.21 2.24
C MET A 35 17.91 -24.42 3.15
N LEU A 36 17.78 -24.19 4.45
CA LEU A 36 17.60 -25.23 5.47
C LEU A 36 16.14 -25.71 5.63
N ASP A 37 15.15 -24.86 5.38
CA ASP A 37 13.71 -25.14 5.63
C ASP A 37 12.86 -25.15 4.38
N ALA A 38 13.33 -24.51 3.32
CA ALA A 38 12.66 -24.50 2.02
C ALA A 38 13.52 -25.17 0.94
N GLY A 39 14.74 -25.60 1.26
CA GLY A 39 15.59 -26.35 0.36
C GLY A 39 16.01 -25.58 -0.90
N LEU A 40 15.99 -24.25 -0.92
CA LEU A 40 16.28 -23.49 -2.15
C LEU A 40 17.72 -23.72 -2.63
N ARG A 41 17.94 -23.77 -3.95
CA ARG A 41 19.30 -23.66 -4.51
C ARG A 41 19.82 -22.23 -4.29
N VAL A 42 21.14 -22.07 -4.17
CA VAL A 42 21.75 -20.73 -3.98
C VAL A 42 21.33 -19.75 -5.08
N THR A 43 21.24 -20.19 -6.33
CA THR A 43 20.80 -19.36 -7.46
C THR A 43 19.33 -18.95 -7.32
N GLU A 44 18.45 -19.88 -6.96
CA GLU A 44 17.01 -19.61 -6.76
C GLU A 44 16.80 -18.62 -5.62
N MET A 45 17.55 -18.76 -4.52
CA MET A 45 17.51 -17.85 -3.38
C MET A 45 18.02 -16.45 -3.75
N THR A 46 19.10 -16.34 -4.55
CA THR A 46 19.62 -15.03 -5.00
C THR A 46 18.61 -14.27 -5.86
N THR A 47 17.80 -14.98 -6.65
CA THR A 47 16.84 -14.38 -7.58
C THR A 47 15.44 -14.22 -7.00
N LEU A 48 15.20 -14.66 -5.76
CA LEU A 48 13.90 -14.60 -5.10
C LEU A 48 13.43 -13.15 -4.96
N ARG A 49 12.20 -12.85 -5.37
CA ARG A 49 11.60 -11.53 -5.26
C ARG A 49 10.54 -11.49 -4.18
N TRP A 50 10.26 -10.31 -3.65
CA TRP A 50 9.20 -10.13 -2.66
C TRP A 50 7.82 -10.56 -3.19
N ALA A 51 7.58 -10.38 -4.49
CA ALA A 51 6.36 -10.82 -5.17
C ALA A 51 6.22 -12.36 -5.26
N ASP A 52 7.32 -13.11 -5.07
CA ASP A 52 7.31 -14.57 -5.08
C ASP A 52 6.96 -15.16 -3.70
N CYS A 53 6.87 -14.32 -2.66
CA CYS A 53 6.58 -14.73 -1.28
C CYS A 53 5.10 -14.46 -0.94
N ASP A 54 4.28 -15.51 -0.86
CA ASP A 54 2.92 -15.43 -0.34
C ASP A 54 2.95 -15.64 1.19
N PHE A 55 3.09 -14.53 1.93
CA PHE A 55 3.11 -14.55 3.40
C PHE A 55 1.75 -14.91 4.01
N LYS A 56 0.65 -14.70 3.29
CA LYS A 56 -0.72 -15.02 3.76
C LYS A 56 -0.90 -16.53 3.80
N ARG A 57 -0.56 -17.21 2.71
CA ARG A 57 -0.61 -18.68 2.64
C ARG A 57 0.63 -19.36 3.21
N LYS A 58 1.64 -18.58 3.64
CA LYS A 58 2.96 -19.05 4.07
C LYS A 58 3.58 -19.97 3.01
N ARG A 59 3.65 -19.49 1.76
CA ARG A 59 4.20 -20.22 0.61
C ARG A 59 5.19 -19.38 -0.17
N LEU A 60 6.23 -20.03 -0.68
CA LEU A 60 7.23 -19.46 -1.58
C LEU A 60 6.98 -20.02 -2.98
N LYS A 61 6.82 -19.14 -3.97
CA LYS A 61 6.79 -19.52 -5.38
C LYS A 61 8.20 -19.43 -5.96
N VAL A 62 8.88 -20.57 -6.06
CA VAL A 62 10.25 -20.61 -6.58
C VAL A 62 10.23 -20.87 -8.09
N LYS A 63 10.71 -19.91 -8.86
CA LYS A 63 10.89 -20.05 -10.31
C LYS A 63 12.11 -20.93 -10.61
N SER A 64 11.94 -21.92 -11.47
CA SER A 64 13.03 -22.74 -11.99
C SER A 64 13.83 -21.96 -13.03
N LEU A 65 15.16 -22.07 -12.96
CA LEU A 65 16.06 -21.45 -13.93
C LEU A 65 16.14 -22.22 -15.25
N LYS A 66 15.65 -23.47 -15.28
CA LYS A 66 15.53 -24.25 -16.52
C LYS A 66 14.21 -23.91 -17.21
N LYS A 67 14.28 -23.33 -18.41
CA LYS A 67 13.11 -23.14 -19.28
C LYS A 67 12.80 -24.46 -19.97
N ARG A 68 11.65 -25.06 -19.68
CA ARG A 68 11.15 -26.25 -20.39
C ARG A 68 10.16 -25.81 -21.46
N GLY A 69 10.43 -26.14 -22.73
CA GLY A 69 9.50 -25.91 -23.85
C GLY A 69 9.02 -24.47 -24.02
N GLY A 70 9.80 -23.48 -23.60
CA GLY A 70 9.43 -22.06 -23.67
C GLY A 70 8.54 -21.54 -22.52
N LYS A 71 8.15 -22.38 -21.54
CA LYS A 71 7.38 -21.96 -20.34
C LYS A 71 8.28 -21.85 -19.10
N GLU A 72 8.01 -20.85 -18.26
CA GLU A 72 8.59 -20.72 -16.92
C GLU A 72 8.01 -21.81 -16.02
N ASP A 73 8.85 -22.77 -15.60
CA ASP A 73 8.46 -23.78 -14.61
C ASP A 73 8.62 -23.20 -13.19
N SER A 74 7.66 -23.43 -12.31
CA SER A 74 7.66 -22.88 -10.94
C SER A 74 7.05 -23.86 -9.95
N ARG A 75 7.61 -23.94 -8.75
CA ARG A 75 7.12 -24.80 -7.66
C ARG A 75 6.73 -23.97 -6.44
N GLU A 76 5.73 -24.44 -5.71
CA GLU A 76 5.32 -23.86 -4.43
C GLU A 76 5.93 -24.63 -3.27
N ILE A 77 6.58 -23.92 -2.35
CA ILE A 77 7.21 -24.50 -1.16
C ILE A 77 6.55 -23.88 0.08
N PRO A 78 5.97 -24.68 1.00
CA PRO A 78 5.43 -24.14 2.24
C PRO A 78 6.56 -23.58 3.13
N MET A 79 6.29 -22.45 3.78
CA MET A 79 7.20 -21.83 4.74
C MET A 79 7.01 -22.45 6.13
N SER A 80 8.12 -22.81 6.76
CA SER A 80 8.15 -23.15 8.19
C SER A 80 7.81 -21.93 9.05
N GLU A 81 7.36 -22.16 10.29
CA GLU A 81 7.07 -21.06 11.22
C GLU A 81 8.35 -20.25 11.57
N ARG A 82 9.51 -20.91 11.67
CA ARG A 82 10.77 -20.22 11.95
C ARG A 82 11.27 -19.40 10.75
N LEU A 83 11.03 -19.87 9.52
CA LEU A 83 11.33 -19.12 8.31
C LEU A 83 10.41 -17.89 8.17
N TYR A 84 9.12 -18.07 8.44
CA TYR A 84 8.16 -16.97 8.47
C TYR A 84 8.55 -15.89 9.51
N ALA A 85 8.91 -16.30 10.72
CA ALA A 85 9.37 -15.40 11.77
C ALA A 85 10.67 -14.66 11.39
N ALA A 86 11.59 -15.33 10.70
CA ALA A 86 12.82 -14.70 10.21
C ALA A 86 12.54 -13.63 9.15
N PHE A 87 11.63 -13.90 8.20
CA PHE A 87 11.14 -12.90 7.25
C PHE A 87 10.51 -11.70 7.96
N ALA A 88 9.67 -11.94 8.97
CA ALA A 88 9.03 -10.86 9.73
C ALA A 88 10.06 -9.95 10.42
N LYS A 89 11.06 -10.51 11.10
CA LYS A 89 12.16 -9.74 11.74
C LYS A 89 13.01 -8.98 10.72
N MET A 90 13.21 -9.54 9.52
CA MET A 90 13.94 -8.87 8.45
C MET A 90 13.18 -7.67 7.87
N VAL A 91 11.85 -7.78 7.71
CA VAL A 91 10.99 -6.71 7.18
C VAL A 91 10.84 -5.57 8.18
N GLU A 92 10.70 -5.88 9.48
CA GLU A 92 10.61 -4.87 10.55
C GLU A 92 11.80 -3.90 10.54
N LYS A 93 13.02 -4.42 10.28
CA LYS A 93 14.25 -3.62 10.25
C LYS A 93 14.45 -2.81 8.94
N ARG A 94 13.81 -3.22 7.83
CA ARG A 94 13.98 -2.61 6.50
C ARG A 94 12.93 -1.54 6.18
N GLY A 95 11.80 -1.51 6.89
CA GLY A 95 10.65 -0.66 6.55
C GLY A 95 9.78 -1.26 5.44
N ARG A 96 8.58 -0.68 5.20
CA ARG A 96 7.49 -1.28 4.39
C ARG A 96 7.71 -1.29 2.86
N GLU A 97 8.85 -0.84 2.34
CA GLU A 97 9.11 -0.81 0.89
C GLU A 97 9.81 -2.09 0.41
N ALA A 98 9.05 -3.18 0.34
CA ALA A 98 9.54 -4.47 -0.16
C ALA A 98 9.32 -4.61 -1.68
N LYS A 99 10.05 -3.82 -2.47
CA LYS A 99 10.08 -3.95 -3.95
C LYS A 99 11.38 -4.60 -4.40
N GLY A 100 11.33 -5.35 -5.50
CA GLY A 100 12.51 -5.98 -6.11
C GLY A 100 12.93 -7.31 -5.46
N TYR A 101 14.25 -7.54 -5.38
CA TYR A 101 14.82 -8.78 -4.84
C TYR A 101 14.71 -8.81 -3.31
N VAL A 102 14.44 -10.00 -2.75
CA VAL A 102 14.43 -10.21 -1.30
C VAL A 102 15.80 -9.82 -0.72
N PHE A 103 16.87 -10.24 -1.39
CA PHE A 103 18.24 -9.94 -1.01
C PHE A 103 18.96 -9.13 -2.10
N GLU A 104 19.10 -7.83 -1.88
CA GLU A 104 19.80 -6.94 -2.80
C GLU A 104 21.32 -6.93 -2.58
N GLY A 105 22.09 -6.87 -3.66
CA GLY A 105 23.54 -6.71 -3.60
C GLY A 105 23.94 -5.29 -3.19
N ASN A 106 25.23 -4.98 -3.33
CA ASN A 106 25.78 -3.65 -3.00
C ASN A 106 25.23 -2.53 -3.91
N LYS A 107 24.66 -2.89 -5.08
CA LYS A 107 23.96 -1.97 -5.97
C LYS A 107 22.45 -2.19 -5.83
N ALA A 108 21.70 -1.11 -5.65
CA ALA A 108 20.23 -1.15 -5.55
C ALA A 108 19.61 -1.82 -6.78
N GLY A 109 18.59 -2.68 -6.58
CA GLY A 109 17.90 -3.39 -7.66
C GLY A 109 18.65 -4.58 -8.27
N GLN A 110 19.87 -4.89 -7.83
CA GLN A 110 20.61 -6.09 -8.26
C GLN A 110 20.53 -7.20 -7.19
N PRO A 111 20.45 -8.48 -7.57
CA PRO A 111 20.46 -9.58 -6.61
C PRO A 111 21.82 -9.72 -5.93
N ILE A 112 21.84 -10.25 -4.70
CA ILE A 112 23.09 -10.65 -4.04
C ILE A 112 23.83 -11.72 -4.86
N SER A 113 25.16 -11.65 -4.91
CA SER A 113 25.96 -12.63 -5.64
C SER A 113 26.09 -13.95 -4.88
N ARG A 114 26.20 -15.07 -5.62
CA ARG A 114 26.48 -16.40 -5.05
C ARG A 114 27.77 -16.41 -4.22
N MET A 115 28.79 -15.71 -4.70
CA MET A 115 30.08 -15.60 -4.01
C MET A 115 29.93 -14.94 -2.64
N ALA A 116 29.09 -13.90 -2.53
CA ALA A 116 28.84 -13.24 -1.24
C ALA A 116 28.17 -14.19 -0.24
N ILE A 117 27.25 -15.05 -0.68
CA ILE A 117 26.61 -16.04 0.18
C ILE A 117 27.59 -17.12 0.64
N ASN A 118 28.40 -17.65 -0.28
CA ASN A 118 29.43 -18.63 0.07
C ASN A 118 30.45 -18.03 1.05
N LYS A 119 30.86 -16.78 0.83
CA LYS A 119 31.77 -16.06 1.73
C LYS A 119 31.14 -15.88 3.11
N MET A 120 29.88 -15.46 3.18
CA MET A 120 29.14 -15.31 4.44
C MET A 120 29.03 -16.62 5.22
N LEU A 121 28.71 -17.73 4.55
CA LEU A 121 28.65 -19.05 5.21
C LEU A 121 30.02 -19.52 5.70
N LYS A 122 31.07 -19.27 4.90
CA LYS A 122 32.45 -19.56 5.29
C LYS A 122 32.87 -18.73 6.51
N GLU A 123 32.63 -17.42 6.50
CA GLU A 123 32.94 -16.53 7.63
C GLU A 123 32.22 -16.99 8.92
N ILE A 124 30.96 -17.45 8.83
CA ILE A 124 30.25 -17.99 10.01
C ILE A 124 30.88 -19.30 10.49
N SER A 125 31.27 -20.18 9.57
CA SER A 125 31.88 -21.48 9.90
C SER A 125 33.27 -21.31 10.50
N ASP A 126 34.10 -20.43 9.93
CA ASP A 126 35.47 -20.15 10.40
C ASP A 126 35.47 -19.56 11.83
N ASN A 127 34.41 -18.82 12.20
CA ASN A 127 34.22 -18.25 13.55
C ASN A 127 33.53 -19.21 14.54
N ALA A 128 33.19 -20.42 14.10
CA ALA A 128 32.52 -21.44 14.91
C ALA A 128 33.23 -22.80 14.70
N PRO A 129 34.37 -23.04 15.36
CA PRO A 129 35.18 -24.25 15.17
C PRO A 129 34.44 -25.55 15.45
N GLU A 130 33.32 -25.48 16.19
CA GLU A 130 32.40 -26.58 16.43
C GLU A 130 31.47 -26.93 15.25
N LEU A 131 31.50 -26.18 14.15
CA LEU A 131 30.71 -26.44 12.94
C LEU A 131 31.60 -26.97 11.80
N PRO A 132 31.11 -27.91 10.97
CA PRO A 132 31.80 -28.25 9.74
C PRO A 132 31.78 -27.08 8.76
N HIS A 133 32.60 -27.14 7.71
CA HIS A 133 32.61 -26.11 6.67
C HIS A 133 31.26 -26.05 5.93
N VAL A 134 30.41 -25.10 6.28
CA VAL A 134 29.05 -24.99 5.75
C VAL A 134 29.04 -24.35 4.36
N HIS A 135 28.36 -25.00 3.42
CA HIS A 135 28.11 -24.45 2.08
C HIS A 135 26.65 -24.66 1.65
N PRO A 136 26.13 -23.93 0.64
CA PRO A 136 24.72 -23.98 0.25
C PRO A 136 24.18 -25.38 -0.07
N HIS A 137 24.99 -26.22 -0.73
CA HIS A 137 24.60 -27.59 -1.05
C HIS A 137 24.40 -28.47 0.20
N MET A 138 25.20 -28.28 1.25
CA MET A 138 25.10 -29.01 2.52
C MET A 138 23.81 -28.63 3.27
N LEU A 139 23.43 -27.35 3.29
CA LEU A 139 22.17 -26.89 3.88
C LEU A 139 20.95 -27.51 3.19
N ARG A 140 20.97 -27.54 1.86
CA ARG A 140 19.91 -28.16 1.07
C ARG A 140 19.86 -29.69 1.23
N HIS A 141 21.02 -30.35 1.33
CA HIS A 141 21.09 -31.79 1.60
C HIS A 141 20.54 -32.11 2.99
N THR A 142 20.85 -31.27 3.98
CA THR A 142 20.29 -31.34 5.34
C THR A 142 18.77 -31.26 5.33
N PHE A 143 18.18 -30.32 4.57
CA PHE A 143 16.73 -30.22 4.40
C PHE A 143 16.11 -31.51 3.83
N ALA A 144 16.69 -32.05 2.76
CA ALA A 144 16.20 -33.27 2.11
C ALA A 144 16.22 -34.49 3.05
N THR A 145 17.34 -34.67 3.76
CA THR A 145 17.53 -35.76 4.73
C THR A 145 16.60 -35.62 5.92
N ALA A 146 16.44 -34.41 6.47
CA ALA A 146 15.57 -34.15 7.61
C ALA A 146 14.08 -34.34 7.26
N LEU A 147 13.66 -33.95 6.06
CA LEU A 147 12.28 -34.13 5.61
C LEU A 147 11.95 -35.62 5.43
N ARG A 148 12.88 -36.40 4.86
CA ARG A 148 12.75 -37.85 4.72
C ARG A 148 12.74 -38.58 6.08
N ALA A 149 13.59 -38.15 7.02
CA ALA A 149 13.65 -38.73 8.37
C ALA A 149 12.34 -38.54 9.16
N ASN A 150 11.55 -37.51 8.83
CA ASN A 150 10.25 -37.22 9.46
C ASN A 150 9.05 -37.81 8.70
N GLY A 151 9.28 -38.78 7.80
CA GLY A 151 8.23 -39.56 7.17
C GLY A 151 7.57 -38.93 5.94
N ALA A 152 8.16 -37.89 5.36
CA ALA A 152 7.72 -37.38 4.07
C ALA A 152 8.05 -38.37 2.94
N ASP A 153 7.12 -38.53 1.99
CA ASP A 153 7.34 -39.42 0.85
C ASP A 153 8.46 -38.87 -0.06
N LEU A 154 9.22 -39.78 -0.66
CA LEU A 154 10.34 -39.44 -1.54
C LEU A 154 9.85 -38.62 -2.75
N ALA A 155 8.61 -38.82 -3.19
CA ALA A 155 7.97 -38.04 -4.24
C ALA A 155 7.78 -36.57 -3.82
N ASP A 156 7.29 -36.32 -2.60
CA ASP A 156 7.09 -34.97 -2.06
C ASP A 156 8.41 -34.23 -1.84
N VAL A 157 9.43 -34.93 -1.32
CA VAL A 157 10.78 -34.38 -1.16
C VAL A 157 11.36 -33.97 -2.52
N LYS A 158 11.13 -34.77 -3.56
CA LYS A 158 11.60 -34.47 -4.93
C LYS A 158 10.83 -33.32 -5.58
N ASP A 159 9.52 -33.20 -5.34
CA ASP A 159 8.70 -32.08 -5.80
C ASP A 159 9.20 -30.75 -5.21
N LEU A 160 9.38 -30.71 -3.88
CA LEU A 160 9.86 -29.51 -3.17
C LEU A 160 11.27 -29.09 -3.58
N LEU A 161 12.13 -30.05 -3.91
CA LEU A 161 13.49 -29.80 -4.37
C LEU A 161 13.56 -29.53 -5.90
N GLY A 162 12.56 -29.91 -6.68
CA GLY A 162 12.54 -29.77 -8.13
C GLY A 162 13.65 -30.58 -8.82
N HIS A 163 13.66 -31.90 -8.59
CA HIS A 163 14.55 -32.85 -9.30
C HIS A 163 13.79 -33.64 -10.39
N GLU A 164 14.44 -33.84 -11.55
CA GLU A 164 13.77 -34.07 -12.83
C GLU A 164 13.40 -35.51 -13.23
N ARG A 165 13.73 -36.59 -12.49
CA ARG A 165 13.35 -37.96 -12.91
C ARG A 165 13.07 -38.94 -11.77
N LEU A 166 11.92 -39.61 -11.85
CA LEU A 166 11.84 -41.07 -11.88
C LEU A 166 10.87 -41.45 -13.00
N ASP A 167 11.35 -42.23 -13.96
CA ASP A 167 10.48 -43.06 -14.78
C ASP A 167 9.76 -44.01 -13.83
N THR A 168 8.51 -43.71 -13.49
CA THR A 168 7.44 -44.70 -13.26
C THR A 168 6.15 -43.98 -12.92
N THR A 169 5.17 -44.29 -13.73
CA THR A 169 3.77 -43.91 -13.69
C THR A 169 3.16 -44.26 -12.34
N PHE A 170 3.14 -43.30 -11.41
CA PHE A 170 2.13 -43.27 -10.37
C PHE A 170 1.57 -41.87 -10.26
N ILE A 171 0.35 -41.74 -10.75
CA ILE A 171 -0.54 -40.63 -10.45
C ILE A 171 -0.80 -40.73 -8.94
N TYR A 172 0.00 -40.04 -8.12
CA TYR A 172 -0.32 -39.83 -6.71
C TYR A 172 -0.73 -38.39 -6.47
N ALA A 173 -1.84 -38.29 -5.76
CA ALA A 173 -2.62 -37.11 -5.46
C ALA A 173 -1.77 -35.99 -4.86
N HIS A 174 -2.16 -34.74 -5.15
CA HIS A 174 -1.69 -33.56 -4.41
C HIS A 174 -1.67 -33.86 -2.91
N ALA A 175 -0.49 -34.09 -2.35
CA ALA A 175 -0.32 -34.11 -0.91
C ALA A 175 -0.80 -32.76 -0.38
N ASP A 176 -1.62 -32.80 0.66
CA ASP A 176 -2.13 -31.62 1.33
C ASP A 176 -0.92 -30.76 1.77
N ARG A 177 -0.78 -29.56 1.19
CA ARG A 177 0.39 -28.70 1.40
C ARG A 177 0.56 -28.30 2.87
N ASP A 178 -0.51 -28.41 3.66
CA ASP A 178 -0.47 -28.21 5.12
C ASP A 178 0.24 -29.37 5.83
N LYS A 179 0.07 -30.63 5.37
CA LYS A 179 0.82 -31.78 5.90
C LYS A 179 2.32 -31.67 5.63
N LEU A 180 2.70 -31.17 4.45
CA LEU A 180 4.10 -30.92 4.11
C LEU A 180 4.70 -29.83 4.98
N ARG A 181 3.92 -28.78 5.27
CA ARG A 181 4.33 -27.72 6.17
C ARG A 181 4.57 -28.24 7.59
N ASP A 182 3.71 -29.13 8.09
CA ASP A 182 3.89 -29.78 9.38
C ASP A 182 5.12 -30.67 9.42
N ALA A 183 5.39 -31.43 8.36
CA ALA A 183 6.63 -32.22 8.24
C ALA A 183 7.89 -31.35 8.24
N ILE A 184 7.86 -30.20 7.56
CA ILE A 184 8.95 -29.21 7.60
C ILE A 184 9.10 -28.64 9.01
N ASN A 185 8.01 -28.28 9.69
CA ASN A 185 8.05 -27.77 11.06
C ASN A 185 8.56 -28.83 12.07
N LEU A 186 8.26 -30.10 11.85
CA LEU A 186 8.78 -31.21 12.67
C LEU A 186 10.27 -31.47 12.44
N SER A 187 10.74 -31.23 11.21
CA SER A 187 12.17 -31.26 10.88
C SER A 187 12.95 -30.07 11.46
N ALA A 188 12.24 -29.03 11.90
CA ALA A 188 12.82 -27.88 12.55
C ALA A 188 13.04 -28.12 14.06
N PRO A 189 14.09 -27.54 14.63
CA PRO A 189 14.42 -27.61 16.04
C PRO A 189 13.37 -27.00 16.94
N LYS A 190 12.98 -27.80 17.94
CA LYS A 190 12.04 -27.40 18.98
C LYS A 190 12.72 -26.38 19.89
N PRO A 191 12.05 -25.25 20.19
CA PRO A 191 12.60 -24.25 21.11
C PRO A 191 12.89 -24.87 22.47
N SER A 192 14.01 -24.45 23.09
CA SER A 192 14.42 -24.94 24.41
C SER A 192 13.36 -24.63 25.47
N PHE A 193 13.33 -25.38 26.57
CA PHE A 193 12.35 -25.19 27.65
C PHE A 193 12.28 -23.73 28.13
N LEU A 194 13.44 -23.09 28.30
CA LEU A 194 13.55 -21.69 28.69
C LEU A 194 12.99 -20.72 27.63
N GLN A 195 13.17 -21.02 26.34
CA GLN A 195 12.57 -20.23 25.26
C GLN A 195 11.06 -20.39 25.23
N ARG A 196 10.52 -21.61 25.41
CA ARG A 196 9.07 -21.85 25.49
C ARG A 196 8.45 -21.10 26.66
N LEU A 197 9.11 -21.10 27.82
CA LEU A 197 8.68 -20.35 28.99
C LEU A 197 8.72 -18.84 28.73
N LYS A 198 9.79 -18.33 28.12
CA LYS A 198 9.92 -16.91 27.74
C LYS A 198 8.84 -16.47 26.75
N THR A 199 8.57 -17.25 25.70
CA THR A 199 7.51 -16.93 24.73
C THR A 199 6.10 -17.03 25.32
N ARG A 200 5.91 -17.86 26.35
CA ARG A 200 4.64 -17.96 27.09
C ARG A 200 4.42 -16.79 28.04
N LEU A 201 5.48 -16.31 28.70
CA LEU A 201 5.44 -15.16 29.61
C LEU A 201 5.48 -13.81 28.87
N PHE A 202 6.15 -13.77 27.72
CA PHE A 202 6.27 -12.60 26.84
C PHE A 202 5.99 -13.01 25.40
N PRO A 203 4.72 -13.05 24.97
CA PRO A 203 4.39 -13.36 23.58
C PRO A 203 4.96 -12.29 22.66
N GLU A 204 5.91 -12.64 21.79
CA GLU A 204 6.33 -11.76 20.69
C GLU A 204 5.09 -11.48 19.82
N LYS A 205 4.79 -10.21 19.53
CA LYS A 205 3.73 -9.85 18.57
C LYS A 205 4.05 -10.55 17.26
N ARG A 206 3.19 -11.45 16.79
CA ARG A 206 3.32 -12.08 15.47
C ARG A 206 3.17 -10.97 14.43
N ALA A 207 4.28 -10.50 13.88
CA ALA A 207 4.25 -9.52 12.80
C ALA A 207 3.73 -10.23 11.54
N HIS A 208 2.48 -9.95 11.19
CA HIS A 208 1.92 -10.37 9.90
C HIS A 208 2.55 -9.51 8.81
N VAL A 209 3.31 -10.17 7.91
CA VAL A 209 3.97 -9.52 6.79
C VAL A 209 2.94 -9.24 5.68
N ASN A 210 2.24 -8.11 5.78
CA ASN A 210 1.33 -7.64 4.73
C ASN A 210 2.11 -6.80 3.70
N LEU A 211 2.73 -7.46 2.71
CA LEU A 211 3.59 -6.81 1.70
C LEU A 211 3.01 -6.77 0.29
N ILE A 212 1.72 -7.06 0.09
CA ILE A 212 1.09 -6.91 -1.21
C ILE A 212 0.37 -5.57 -1.22
N THR A 213 1.00 -4.53 -1.76
CA THR A 213 0.25 -3.34 -2.17
C THR A 213 -0.52 -3.71 -3.44
N PRO A 214 -1.86 -3.72 -3.44
CA PRO A 214 -2.61 -3.93 -4.68
C PRO A 214 -2.24 -2.83 -5.68
N ASP A 215 -2.24 -3.17 -6.97
CA ASP A 215 -2.29 -2.18 -8.04
C ASP A 215 -3.43 -1.21 -7.73
N ARG A 216 -3.12 0.09 -7.63
CA ARG A 216 -4.05 1.13 -7.13
C ARG A 216 -4.76 1.88 -8.26
N ASN A 217 -4.32 1.70 -9.50
CA ASN A 217 -4.89 2.38 -10.65
C ASN A 217 -5.93 1.47 -11.31
N PHE A 218 -7.07 1.29 -10.64
CA PHE A 218 -8.21 0.57 -11.21
C PHE A 218 -9.51 1.32 -10.98
N LEU A 219 -10.41 1.20 -11.94
CA LEU A 219 -11.75 1.75 -11.89
C LEU A 219 -12.75 0.62 -11.59
N VAL A 220 -13.83 0.94 -10.85
CA VAL A 220 -14.89 -0.01 -10.51
C VAL A 220 -16.25 0.65 -10.76
N GLY A 221 -17.15 -0.04 -11.44
CA GLY A 221 -18.58 0.34 -11.52
C GLY A 221 -18.89 1.58 -12.36
N ARG A 222 -17.99 1.99 -13.27
CA ARG A 222 -18.13 3.23 -14.08
C ARG A 222 -18.12 2.99 -15.59
N GLU A 223 -18.41 1.76 -16.00
CA GLU A 223 -18.33 1.36 -17.40
C GLU A 223 -19.37 2.07 -18.26
N ASP A 224 -20.56 2.32 -17.70
CA ASP A 224 -21.65 2.98 -18.42
C ASP A 224 -21.38 4.46 -18.61
N GLU A 225 -20.86 5.16 -17.59
CA GLU A 225 -20.46 6.56 -17.70
C GLU A 225 -19.31 6.74 -18.70
N ILE A 226 -18.34 5.82 -18.73
CA ILE A 226 -17.26 5.83 -19.73
C ILE A 226 -17.84 5.71 -21.14
N LYS A 227 -18.68 4.70 -21.39
CA LYS A 227 -19.29 4.49 -22.71
C LYS A 227 -20.13 5.70 -23.13
N LEU A 228 -20.83 6.33 -22.19
CA LEU A 228 -21.61 7.53 -22.45
C LEU A 228 -20.70 8.70 -22.85
N ILE A 229 -19.64 8.97 -22.08
CA ILE A 229 -18.66 10.03 -22.38
C ILE A 229 -18.02 9.81 -23.74
N GLU A 230 -17.50 8.60 -24.01
CA GLU A 230 -16.87 8.26 -25.29
C GLU A 230 -17.85 8.44 -26.47
N LYS A 231 -19.12 8.06 -26.29
CA LYS A 231 -20.17 8.26 -27.28
C LYS A 231 -20.41 9.75 -27.56
N HIS A 232 -20.51 10.60 -26.54
CA HIS A 232 -20.71 12.04 -26.75
C HIS A 232 -19.50 12.71 -27.40
N LEU A 233 -18.28 12.38 -26.95
CA LEU A 233 -17.06 12.93 -27.52
C LEU A 233 -16.87 12.51 -28.99
N SER A 234 -17.22 11.27 -29.34
CA SER A 234 -17.18 10.81 -30.74
C SER A 234 -18.13 11.58 -31.66
N LYS A 235 -19.27 12.05 -31.12
CA LYS A 235 -20.25 12.90 -31.82
C LYS A 235 -19.87 14.39 -31.86
N GLY A 236 -18.75 14.77 -31.24
CA GLY A 236 -18.34 16.17 -31.12
C GLY A 236 -19.13 16.97 -30.10
N ILE A 237 -19.78 16.32 -29.13
CA ILE A 237 -20.52 16.96 -28.05
C ILE A 237 -19.57 17.17 -26.87
N SER A 238 -19.45 18.40 -26.39
CA SER A 238 -18.67 18.73 -25.19
C SER A 238 -19.35 18.19 -23.94
N VAL A 239 -18.57 17.69 -22.98
CA VAL A 239 -19.07 16.99 -21.80
C VAL A 239 -18.51 17.62 -20.53
N ILE A 240 -19.38 17.85 -19.55
CA ILE A 240 -18.99 18.23 -18.19
C ILE A 240 -19.37 17.13 -17.19
N VAL A 241 -18.36 16.63 -16.49
CA VAL A 241 -18.51 15.63 -15.43
C VAL A 241 -18.60 16.34 -14.08
N THR A 242 -19.74 16.21 -13.42
CA THR A 242 -20.02 16.84 -12.11
C THR A 242 -20.13 15.79 -11.01
N GLY A 243 -19.90 16.18 -9.75
CA GLY A 243 -20.09 15.28 -8.62
C GLY A 243 -19.36 15.69 -7.36
N ALA A 244 -19.71 15.06 -6.23
CA ALA A 244 -19.12 15.35 -4.93
C ALA A 244 -17.59 15.14 -4.89
N ILE A 245 -16.95 15.66 -3.84
CA ILE A 245 -15.51 15.47 -3.63
C ILE A 245 -15.22 13.98 -3.40
N GLY A 246 -14.17 13.46 -4.03
CA GLY A 246 -13.74 12.07 -3.84
C GLY A 246 -14.53 11.03 -4.63
N ILE A 247 -15.47 11.45 -5.48
CA ILE A 247 -16.34 10.56 -6.24
C ILE A 247 -15.64 9.77 -7.38
N GLY A 248 -14.37 10.09 -7.66
CA GLY A 248 -13.56 9.43 -8.69
C GLY A 248 -13.49 10.15 -10.05
N LYS A 249 -13.83 11.45 -10.12
CA LYS A 249 -13.80 12.25 -11.37
C LYS A 249 -12.48 12.19 -12.13
N SER A 250 -11.35 12.44 -11.45
CA SER A 250 -10.03 12.44 -12.09
C SER A 250 -9.65 11.03 -12.59
N HIS A 251 -9.87 10.00 -11.77
CA HIS A 251 -9.59 8.62 -12.16
C HIS A 251 -10.46 8.16 -13.35
N LEU A 252 -11.70 8.61 -13.41
CA LEU A 252 -12.59 8.35 -14.55
C LEU A 252 -12.01 8.94 -15.83
N ILE A 253 -11.60 10.21 -15.80
CA ILE A 253 -11.02 10.88 -16.97
C ILE A 253 -9.71 10.24 -17.42
N GLU A 254 -8.83 9.89 -16.49
CA GLU A 254 -7.55 9.22 -16.79
C GLU A 254 -7.75 7.85 -17.45
N SER A 255 -8.89 7.20 -17.19
CA SER A 255 -9.21 5.88 -17.75
C SER A 255 -9.87 5.92 -19.13
N LEU A 256 -10.30 7.10 -19.61
CA LEU A 256 -10.95 7.24 -20.90
C LEU A 256 -9.98 6.95 -22.05
N LYS A 257 -10.44 6.20 -23.05
CA LYS A 257 -9.69 5.98 -24.28
C LYS A 257 -10.20 6.92 -25.35
N PHE A 258 -9.37 7.87 -25.75
CA PHE A 258 -9.73 8.81 -26.79
C PHE A 258 -9.36 8.25 -28.16
N SER A 259 -10.31 8.31 -29.10
CA SER A 259 -10.04 8.06 -30.53
C SER A 259 -9.41 9.27 -31.22
N LYS A 260 -9.55 10.46 -30.62
CA LYS A 260 -9.01 11.74 -31.10
C LYS A 260 -7.78 12.17 -30.29
N LYS A 261 -6.99 13.07 -30.85
CA LYS A 261 -5.86 13.70 -30.14
C LYS A 261 -6.38 14.50 -28.94
N VAL A 262 -5.64 14.51 -27.83
CA VAL A 262 -6.06 15.16 -26.58
C VAL A 262 -5.09 16.29 -26.24
N LEU A 263 -5.63 17.46 -25.93
CA LEU A 263 -4.88 18.57 -25.35
C LEU A 263 -5.24 18.71 -23.88
N GLU A 264 -4.26 18.51 -23.00
CA GLU A 264 -4.46 18.60 -21.56
C GLU A 264 -4.22 20.02 -21.04
N ILE A 265 -5.17 20.53 -20.25
CA ILE A 265 -5.08 21.77 -19.48
C ILE A 265 -5.19 21.39 -18.01
N ASP A 266 -4.03 21.39 -17.34
CA ASP A 266 -3.93 20.89 -15.97
C ASP A 266 -4.50 21.83 -14.90
N ASP A 267 -4.39 23.14 -15.09
CA ASP A 267 -4.81 24.12 -14.08
C ASP A 267 -5.53 25.33 -14.69
N ALA A 268 -6.80 25.51 -14.32
CA ALA A 268 -7.58 26.68 -14.71
C ALA A 268 -7.11 27.98 -14.03
N LYS A 269 -6.32 27.91 -12.94
CA LYS A 269 -5.67 29.07 -12.33
C LYS A 269 -4.50 29.59 -13.17
N GLU A 270 -3.72 28.69 -13.76
CA GLU A 270 -2.62 29.01 -14.67
C GLU A 270 -3.01 28.80 -16.14
N PHE A 271 -4.28 29.06 -16.50
CA PHE A 271 -4.84 28.75 -17.82
C PHE A 271 -4.01 29.32 -18.99
N LYS A 272 -3.47 30.53 -18.85
CA LYS A 272 -2.59 31.16 -19.86
C LYS A 272 -1.34 30.32 -20.14
N ARG A 273 -0.73 29.76 -19.09
CA ARG A 273 0.47 28.91 -19.18
C ARG A 273 0.11 27.56 -19.81
N SER A 274 -1.03 26.98 -19.43
CA SER A 274 -1.51 25.72 -20.00
C SER A 274 -1.83 25.84 -21.49
N ILE A 275 -2.41 26.95 -21.95
CA ILE A 275 -2.59 27.21 -23.39
C ILE A 275 -1.24 27.34 -24.10
N GLY A 276 -0.26 28.02 -23.48
CA GLY A 276 1.11 28.04 -23.98
C GLY A 276 1.72 26.65 -24.15
N GLY A 277 1.49 25.76 -23.17
CA GLY A 277 1.88 24.36 -23.24
C GLY A 277 1.16 23.60 -24.36
N ALA A 278 -0.15 23.81 -24.52
CA ALA A 278 -0.93 23.21 -25.60
C ALA A 278 -0.44 23.65 -26.99
N LEU A 279 -0.11 24.94 -27.16
CA LEU A 279 0.49 25.47 -28.40
C LEU A 279 1.84 24.81 -28.72
N LEU A 280 2.70 24.63 -27.70
CA LEU A 280 3.97 23.91 -27.86
C LEU A 280 3.76 22.42 -28.21
N HIS A 281 2.70 21.80 -27.70
CA HIS A 281 2.35 20.42 -28.03
C HIS A 281 1.89 20.29 -29.49
N VAL A 282 1.01 21.19 -29.95
CA VAL A 282 0.56 21.26 -31.36
C VAL A 282 1.73 21.58 -32.29
N TYR A 283 2.66 22.43 -31.86
CA TYR A 283 3.90 22.71 -32.61
C TYR A 283 4.73 21.45 -32.87
N GLY A 284 4.87 20.57 -31.88
CA GLY A 284 5.61 19.31 -32.03
C GLY A 284 4.97 18.32 -33.03
N ASP A 285 3.69 18.50 -33.35
CA ASP A 285 2.87 17.65 -34.22
C ASP A 285 2.80 18.20 -35.67
N LYS A 286 3.00 19.51 -35.86
CA LYS A 286 2.93 20.19 -37.17
C LYS A 286 4.07 21.21 -37.35
N GLU A 287 5.14 20.85 -38.06
CA GLU A 287 6.33 21.69 -38.30
C GLU A 287 6.02 23.08 -38.91
N LYS A 288 4.95 23.20 -39.71
CA LYS A 288 4.50 24.47 -40.34
C LYS A 288 3.82 25.47 -39.40
N VAL A 289 3.50 25.05 -38.17
CA VAL A 289 2.90 25.93 -37.16
C VAL A 289 3.94 26.95 -36.64
N ALA A 290 5.23 26.62 -36.74
CA ALA A 290 6.37 27.47 -36.38
C ALA A 290 6.37 28.84 -37.08
N GLU A 291 6.17 28.84 -38.40
CA GLU A 291 6.13 30.06 -39.22
C GLU A 291 4.84 30.85 -39.00
N MET A 292 3.72 30.14 -38.82
CA MET A 292 2.39 30.75 -38.71
C MET A 292 2.16 31.46 -37.36
N ILE A 293 2.74 30.94 -36.26
CA ILE A 293 2.50 31.49 -34.93
C ILE A 293 3.51 32.60 -34.57
N TYR A 294 4.82 32.46 -34.82
CA TYR A 294 5.80 33.42 -34.27
C TYR A 294 7.04 33.76 -35.13
N GLY A 295 7.17 33.23 -36.34
CA GLY A 295 8.28 33.53 -37.26
C GLY A 295 9.68 33.12 -36.76
N THR A 296 9.76 32.25 -35.74
CA THR A 296 11.00 31.77 -35.13
C THR A 296 10.85 30.32 -34.66
N THR A 297 11.87 29.49 -34.90
CA THR A 297 11.91 28.04 -34.65
C THR A 297 12.35 27.64 -33.23
N ASP A 298 12.60 28.59 -32.33
CA ASP A 298 13.16 28.34 -30.99
C ASP A 298 12.07 28.21 -29.89
N PRO A 299 11.96 27.06 -29.19
CA PRO A 299 11.01 26.82 -28.10
C PRO A 299 11.09 27.83 -26.93
N ASP A 300 12.28 28.35 -26.61
CA ASP A 300 12.45 29.29 -25.48
C ASP A 300 12.05 30.73 -25.86
N ALA A 301 12.19 31.09 -27.13
CA ALA A 301 11.64 32.33 -27.67
C ALA A 301 10.10 32.33 -27.66
N ILE A 302 9.49 31.16 -27.92
CA ILE A 302 8.03 30.96 -27.84
C ILE A 302 7.53 31.14 -26.41
N ARG A 303 8.18 30.52 -25.42
CA ARG A 303 7.82 30.69 -23.98
C ARG A 303 7.88 32.15 -23.54
N THR A 304 8.91 32.87 -23.98
CA THR A 304 9.10 34.29 -23.66
C THR A 304 8.02 35.17 -24.31
N LYS A 305 7.61 34.89 -25.55
CA LYS A 305 6.52 35.63 -26.23
C LYS A 305 5.12 35.28 -25.73
N VAL A 306 4.84 34.00 -25.41
CA VAL A 306 3.57 33.56 -24.79
C VAL A 306 3.30 34.31 -23.48
N SER A 307 4.34 34.66 -22.73
CA SER A 307 4.20 35.47 -21.52
C SER A 307 3.67 36.89 -21.80
N ARG A 308 3.98 37.48 -22.96
CA ARG A 308 3.64 38.85 -23.37
C ARG A 308 2.28 38.97 -24.05
N GLU A 309 1.85 37.94 -24.78
CA GLU A 309 0.57 37.87 -25.49
C GLU A 309 -0.64 37.87 -24.55
N SER A 310 -1.80 38.31 -25.05
CA SER A 310 -3.05 38.21 -24.29
C SER A 310 -3.60 36.78 -24.32
N MET A 311 -4.35 36.37 -23.30
CA MET A 311 -4.93 35.02 -23.25
C MET A 311 -5.89 34.75 -24.42
N ILE A 312 -6.63 35.77 -24.89
CA ILE A 312 -7.55 35.63 -26.02
C ILE A 312 -6.77 35.45 -27.33
N SER A 313 -5.72 36.23 -27.55
CA SER A 313 -4.81 36.08 -28.70
C SER A 313 -4.21 34.68 -28.77
N LEU A 314 -3.77 34.13 -27.62
CA LEU A 314 -3.28 32.74 -27.57
C LEU A 314 -4.36 31.70 -27.93
N CYS A 315 -5.63 31.94 -27.59
CA CYS A 315 -6.73 31.07 -27.99
C CYS A 315 -6.98 31.14 -29.51
N GLU A 316 -6.94 32.33 -30.10
CA GLU A 316 -7.11 32.53 -31.54
C GLU A 316 -5.97 31.88 -32.34
N LEU A 317 -4.73 31.99 -31.87
CA LEU A 317 -3.59 31.30 -32.44
C LEU A 317 -3.75 29.78 -32.39
N LEU A 318 -4.26 29.25 -31.27
CA LEU A 318 -4.52 27.82 -31.13
C LEU A 318 -5.60 27.34 -32.11
N ILE A 319 -6.66 28.14 -32.32
CA ILE A 319 -7.72 27.89 -33.30
C ILE A 319 -7.17 27.90 -34.73
N ASN A 320 -6.32 28.86 -35.07
CA ASN A 320 -5.74 28.95 -36.41
C ASN A 320 -4.76 27.80 -36.72
N ALA A 321 -4.11 27.25 -35.68
CA ALA A 321 -3.16 26.15 -35.81
C ALA A 321 -3.81 24.75 -35.89
N THR A 322 -5.11 24.63 -35.60
CA THR A 322 -5.80 23.35 -35.50
C THR A 322 -7.03 23.29 -36.40
N GLU A 323 -7.43 22.08 -36.80
CA GLU A 323 -8.67 21.89 -37.53
C GLU A 323 -9.86 21.72 -36.56
N LYS A 324 -11.05 22.14 -37.00
CA LYS A 324 -12.26 22.08 -36.19
C LYS A 324 -12.54 20.62 -35.75
N ASN A 325 -12.73 20.42 -34.46
CA ASN A 325 -12.98 19.12 -33.82
C ASN A 325 -11.87 18.06 -34.00
N GLU A 326 -10.64 18.47 -34.35
CA GLU A 326 -9.46 17.60 -34.43
C GLU A 326 -9.02 17.14 -33.03
N TYR A 327 -8.99 18.06 -32.07
CA TYR A 327 -8.54 17.80 -30.69
C TYR A 327 -9.69 17.83 -29.68
N VAL A 328 -9.58 16.97 -28.66
CA VAL A 328 -10.37 17.05 -27.43
C VAL A 328 -9.60 17.85 -26.40
N LEU A 329 -10.19 18.94 -25.92
CA LEU A 329 -9.62 19.77 -24.87
C LEU A 329 -10.03 19.25 -23.51
N ARG A 330 -9.09 18.67 -22.77
CA ARG A 330 -9.32 18.10 -21.43
C ARG A 330 -8.95 19.12 -20.36
N ILE A 331 -9.91 19.52 -19.53
CA ILE A 331 -9.74 20.49 -18.45
C ILE A 331 -10.06 19.81 -17.12
N ASN A 332 -9.05 19.62 -16.26
CA ASN A 332 -9.19 18.76 -15.09
C ASN A 332 -10.15 19.32 -14.02
N ASP A 333 -10.15 20.63 -13.74
CA ASP A 333 -11.00 21.24 -12.70
C ASP A 333 -11.48 22.65 -13.08
N LEU A 334 -12.79 22.90 -13.01
CA LEU A 334 -13.44 24.20 -13.22
C LEU A 334 -14.00 24.86 -11.94
N ASP A 335 -13.70 24.34 -10.74
CA ASP A 335 -14.27 24.87 -9.48
C ASP A 335 -13.90 26.35 -9.21
N GLN A 336 -12.70 26.77 -9.63
CA GLN A 336 -12.12 28.10 -9.36
C GLN A 336 -11.73 28.85 -10.64
N ILE A 337 -12.67 29.03 -11.57
CA ILE A 337 -12.43 29.82 -12.79
C ILE A 337 -12.67 31.31 -12.61
N THR A 338 -11.80 32.12 -13.21
CA THR A 338 -11.97 33.58 -13.30
C THR A 338 -12.85 33.96 -14.50
N PRO A 339 -13.53 35.13 -14.49
CA PRO A 339 -14.34 35.59 -15.62
C PRO A 339 -13.56 35.68 -16.94
N SER A 340 -12.26 35.99 -16.87
CA SER A 340 -11.38 36.02 -18.04
C SER A 340 -11.25 34.63 -18.67
N VAL A 341 -11.11 33.57 -17.86
CA VAL A 341 -11.02 32.18 -18.35
C VAL A 341 -12.34 31.75 -18.98
N VAL A 342 -13.48 32.17 -18.44
CA VAL A 342 -14.79 31.92 -19.06
C VAL A 342 -14.85 32.49 -20.48
N LYS A 343 -14.40 33.73 -20.68
CA LYS A 343 -14.35 34.35 -22.02
C LYS A 343 -13.44 33.58 -22.98
N ALA A 344 -12.29 33.11 -22.52
CA ALA A 344 -11.40 32.29 -23.33
C ALA A 344 -12.03 30.94 -23.73
N LEU A 345 -12.70 30.27 -22.78
CA LEU A 345 -13.43 29.03 -23.06
C LEU A 345 -14.61 29.25 -24.01
N GLU A 346 -15.26 30.41 -23.98
CA GLU A 346 -16.31 30.78 -24.95
C GLU A 346 -15.79 30.91 -26.38
N VAL A 347 -14.54 31.33 -26.56
CA VAL A 347 -13.88 31.37 -27.88
C VAL A 347 -13.53 29.95 -28.34
N LEU A 348 -13.00 29.12 -27.45
CA LEU A 348 -12.55 27.76 -27.78
C LEU A 348 -13.69 26.75 -28.00
N LYS A 349 -14.85 26.91 -27.34
CA LYS A 349 -15.95 25.92 -27.34
C LYS A 349 -16.53 25.60 -28.72
N ASN A 350 -16.38 26.49 -29.70
CA ASN A 350 -16.91 26.32 -31.05
C ASN A 350 -15.94 25.58 -31.99
N HIS A 351 -14.68 25.45 -31.58
CA HIS A 351 -13.62 24.83 -32.37
C HIS A 351 -13.17 23.48 -31.78
N PHE A 352 -13.14 23.36 -30.45
CA PHE A 352 -12.72 22.15 -29.74
C PHE A 352 -13.89 21.44 -29.07
N VAL A 353 -13.80 20.11 -29.00
CA VAL A 353 -14.67 19.31 -28.12
C VAL A 353 -14.07 19.35 -26.73
N ILE A 354 -14.81 19.89 -25.75
CA ILE A 354 -14.29 20.10 -24.39
C ILE A 354 -14.77 18.99 -23.48
N LEU A 355 -13.85 18.33 -22.79
CA LEU A 355 -14.12 17.42 -21.68
C LEU A 355 -13.62 18.06 -20.38
N THR A 356 -14.48 18.21 -19.40
CA THR A 356 -14.09 18.87 -18.15
C THR A 356 -14.74 18.28 -16.91
N THR A 357 -14.14 18.50 -15.73
CA THR A 357 -14.78 18.18 -14.44
C THR A 357 -14.98 19.39 -13.54
N ALA A 358 -16.03 19.30 -12.73
CA ALA A 358 -16.31 20.25 -11.67
C ALA A 358 -16.93 19.53 -10.47
N ARG A 359 -16.92 20.15 -9.30
CA ARG A 359 -17.73 19.74 -8.15
C ARG A 359 -19.18 20.15 -8.34
N SER A 360 -19.39 21.40 -8.69
CA SER A 360 -20.70 21.94 -9.02
C SER A 360 -20.56 23.04 -10.06
N VAL A 361 -21.59 23.23 -10.88
CA VAL A 361 -21.65 24.33 -11.83
C VAL A 361 -22.28 25.53 -11.13
N LYS A 362 -21.53 26.63 -10.99
CA LYS A 362 -22.08 27.89 -10.46
C LYS A 362 -22.98 28.55 -11.51
N MET A 363 -24.06 29.20 -11.08
CA MET A 363 -25.02 29.88 -11.99
C MET A 363 -24.37 30.97 -12.86
N THR A 364 -23.24 31.55 -12.43
CA THR A 364 -22.45 32.53 -13.19
C THR A 364 -21.77 31.95 -14.43
N HIS A 365 -21.69 30.63 -14.54
CA HIS A 365 -20.96 29.90 -15.57
C HIS A 365 -21.88 29.18 -16.56
N THR A 366 -23.20 29.29 -16.38
CA THR A 366 -24.19 28.54 -17.16
C THR A 366 -24.23 28.95 -18.63
N SER A 367 -23.85 30.19 -18.98
CA SER A 367 -23.87 30.69 -20.37
C SER A 367 -22.94 29.92 -21.30
N PHE A 368 -21.72 29.59 -20.85
CA PHE A 368 -20.76 28.86 -21.68
C PHE A 368 -21.08 27.36 -21.72
N LEU A 369 -21.71 26.84 -20.68
CA LEU A 369 -22.04 25.42 -20.51
C LEU A 369 -23.34 24.99 -21.19
N TRP A 370 -24.08 25.91 -21.84
CA TRP A 370 -25.36 25.59 -22.47
C TRP A 370 -25.28 24.46 -23.52
N ASN A 371 -24.13 24.32 -24.18
CA ASN A 371 -23.89 23.29 -25.21
C ASN A 371 -23.19 22.03 -24.66
N PHE A 372 -23.05 21.91 -23.34
CA PHE A 372 -22.37 20.79 -22.72
C PHE A 372 -23.38 19.74 -22.26
N GLU A 373 -23.09 18.48 -22.56
CA GLU A 373 -23.77 17.36 -21.93
C GLU A 373 -23.29 17.25 -20.47
N LYS A 374 -24.22 17.30 -19.53
CA LYS A 374 -23.90 17.20 -18.10
C LYS A 374 -24.04 15.76 -17.63
N ILE A 375 -22.94 15.16 -17.20
CA ILE A 375 -22.92 13.84 -16.59
C ILE A 375 -22.63 14.01 -15.10
N GLU A 376 -23.56 13.58 -14.25
CA GLU A 376 -23.42 13.65 -12.80
C GLU A 376 -23.00 12.29 -12.23
N LEU A 377 -21.81 12.23 -11.64
CA LEU A 377 -21.32 11.04 -10.95
C LEU A 377 -21.97 10.92 -9.58
N LYS A 378 -22.77 9.87 -9.42
CA LYS A 378 -23.34 9.45 -8.13
C LYS A 378 -22.35 8.60 -7.35
N PRO A 379 -22.48 8.45 -6.01
CA PRO A 379 -21.73 7.46 -5.24
C PRO A 379 -21.85 6.06 -5.84
N LEU A 380 -20.82 5.22 -5.60
CA LEU A 380 -20.86 3.84 -6.07
C LEU A 380 -22.04 3.12 -5.43
N ASN A 381 -22.73 2.31 -6.24
CA ASN A 381 -23.74 1.40 -5.72
C ASN A 381 -23.08 0.43 -4.72
N ARG A 382 -23.90 -0.24 -3.90
CA ARG A 382 -23.40 -1.17 -2.88
C ARG A 382 -22.51 -2.27 -3.50
N PRO A 383 -22.91 -2.99 -4.55
CA PRO A 383 -22.03 -3.99 -5.18
C PRO A 383 -20.65 -3.48 -5.59
N ASP A 384 -20.57 -2.32 -6.24
CA ASP A 384 -19.32 -1.75 -6.74
C ASP A 384 -18.48 -1.16 -5.61
N SER A 385 -19.11 -0.60 -4.59
CA SER A 385 -18.44 -0.21 -3.34
C SER A 385 -17.79 -1.41 -2.65
N LEU A 386 -18.50 -2.54 -2.58
CA LEU A 386 -17.96 -3.77 -1.99
C LEU A 386 -16.85 -4.37 -2.84
N ARG A 387 -16.98 -4.35 -4.17
CA ARG A 387 -15.92 -4.77 -5.10
C ARG A 387 -14.67 -3.91 -4.96
N LEU A 388 -14.81 -2.59 -4.86
CA LEU A 388 -13.71 -1.66 -4.61
C LEU A 388 -13.00 -2.00 -3.30
N PHE A 389 -13.76 -2.12 -2.20
CA PHE A 389 -13.20 -2.46 -0.89
C PHE A 389 -12.50 -3.83 -0.92
N HIS A 390 -13.16 -4.86 -1.46
CA HIS A 390 -12.59 -6.20 -1.56
C HIS A 390 -11.27 -6.20 -2.34
N ARG A 391 -11.16 -5.42 -3.42
CA ARG A 391 -9.93 -5.33 -4.20
C ARG A 391 -8.80 -4.61 -3.46
N LEU A 392 -9.12 -3.59 -2.66
CA LEU A 392 -8.16 -2.89 -1.82
C LEU A 392 -7.65 -3.76 -0.68
N VAL A 393 -8.50 -4.65 -0.15
CA VAL A 393 -8.23 -5.37 1.10
C VAL A 393 -8.02 -6.89 0.91
N SER A 394 -8.00 -7.37 -0.34
CA SER A 394 -7.85 -8.80 -0.69
C SER A 394 -6.61 -9.48 -0.08
N HIS A 395 -5.58 -8.68 0.17
CA HIS A 395 -4.32 -9.10 0.76
C HIS A 395 -4.37 -9.26 2.29
N LEU A 396 -5.39 -8.72 2.96
CA LEU A 396 -5.53 -8.80 4.42
C LEU A 396 -6.33 -10.04 4.85
N GLU A 397 -6.13 -10.45 6.10
CA GLU A 397 -6.97 -11.44 6.79
C GLU A 397 -7.94 -10.70 7.70
N ILE A 398 -9.24 -10.81 7.39
CA ILE A 398 -10.32 -10.16 8.14
C ILE A 398 -11.21 -11.25 8.73
N GLN A 399 -11.42 -11.22 10.05
CA GLN A 399 -12.22 -12.25 10.74
C GLN A 399 -13.70 -12.22 10.33
N ASN A 400 -14.25 -11.04 10.04
CA ASN A 400 -15.62 -10.86 9.57
C ASN A 400 -15.66 -9.90 8.38
N LEU A 401 -15.30 -10.39 7.20
CA LEU A 401 -15.18 -9.59 5.98
C LEU A 401 -16.49 -8.90 5.61
N GLU A 402 -17.62 -9.60 5.73
CA GLU A 402 -18.94 -9.08 5.34
C GLU A 402 -19.39 -7.92 6.23
N TRP A 403 -19.21 -8.04 7.55
CA TRP A 403 -19.54 -6.96 8.47
C TRP A 403 -18.64 -5.74 8.24
N VAL A 404 -17.33 -5.94 8.05
CA VAL A 404 -16.38 -4.85 7.78
C VAL A 404 -16.73 -4.15 6.47
N GLN A 405 -17.04 -4.92 5.43
CA GLN A 405 -17.51 -4.43 4.14
C GLN A 405 -18.75 -3.54 4.26
N ASN A 406 -19.76 -4.02 4.99
CA ASN A 406 -20.99 -3.27 5.22
C ASN A 406 -20.72 -1.99 6.02
N LYS A 407 -19.94 -2.08 7.11
CA LYS A 407 -19.60 -0.93 7.95
C LYS A 407 -18.86 0.15 7.18
N VAL A 408 -17.89 -0.23 6.35
CA VAL A 408 -17.12 0.71 5.52
C VAL A 408 -18.02 1.34 4.45
N HIS A 409 -18.89 0.56 3.81
CA HIS A 409 -19.86 1.09 2.85
C HIS A 409 -20.81 2.11 3.49
N ASP A 410 -21.39 1.77 4.64
CA ASP A 410 -22.33 2.63 5.36
C ASP A 410 -21.66 3.92 5.84
N THR A 411 -20.41 3.83 6.30
CA THR A 411 -19.61 4.99 6.73
C THR A 411 -19.23 5.89 5.55
N ALA A 412 -18.86 5.30 4.42
CA ALA A 412 -18.44 6.04 3.23
C ALA A 412 -19.61 6.51 2.35
N ALA A 413 -20.82 5.98 2.57
CA ALA A 413 -21.99 6.17 1.70
C ALA A 413 -21.67 5.97 0.20
N GLY A 414 -20.83 4.97 -0.11
CA GLY A 414 -20.38 4.67 -1.47
C GLY A 414 -19.37 5.67 -2.08
N ASN A 415 -18.80 6.59 -1.30
CA ASN A 415 -17.75 7.50 -1.78
C ASN A 415 -16.41 6.74 -1.96
N PRO A 416 -15.88 6.62 -3.19
CA PRO A 416 -14.65 5.87 -3.48
C PRO A 416 -13.44 6.33 -2.67
N ARG A 417 -13.22 7.65 -2.55
CA ARG A 417 -12.08 8.19 -1.82
C ARG A 417 -12.14 7.84 -0.33
N MET A 418 -13.32 7.93 0.28
CA MET A 418 -13.50 7.53 1.68
C MET A 418 -13.26 6.04 1.86
N ILE A 419 -13.74 5.20 0.93
CA ILE A 419 -13.49 3.75 0.96
C ILE A 419 -11.99 3.47 0.90
N VAL A 420 -11.24 4.13 0.01
CA VAL A 420 -9.78 4.02 -0.09
C VAL A 420 -9.11 4.44 1.21
N GLU A 421 -9.43 5.61 1.74
CA GLU A 421 -8.82 6.13 2.97
C GLU A 421 -9.14 5.25 4.20
N LEU A 422 -10.38 4.77 4.34
CA LEU A 422 -10.77 3.83 5.39
C LEU A 422 -10.04 2.50 5.25
N SER A 423 -9.94 1.97 4.03
CA SER A 423 -9.19 0.74 3.76
C SER A 423 -7.72 0.90 4.14
N GLU A 424 -7.09 2.03 3.78
CA GLU A 424 -5.69 2.32 4.14
C GLU A 424 -5.48 2.44 5.64
N ARG A 425 -6.45 2.98 6.38
CA ARG A 425 -6.39 3.00 7.85
C ARG A 425 -6.48 1.60 8.42
N LEU A 426 -7.43 0.79 7.95
CA LEU A 426 -7.58 -0.60 8.36
C LEU A 426 -6.32 -1.43 8.04
N THR A 427 -5.65 -1.17 6.91
CA THR A 427 -4.37 -1.82 6.56
C THR A 427 -3.24 -1.53 7.55
N LYS A 428 -3.30 -0.43 8.29
CA LYS A 428 -2.27 -0.10 9.29
C LYS A 428 -2.46 -0.90 10.58
N GLU A 429 -3.63 -1.47 10.79
CA GLU A 429 -3.96 -2.24 11.99
C GLU A 429 -3.38 -3.66 11.92
N PRO A 430 -2.86 -4.20 13.04
CA PRO A 430 -2.24 -5.52 13.06
C PRO A 430 -3.27 -6.64 12.90
N ILE A 431 -4.51 -6.42 13.33
CA ILE A 431 -5.63 -7.36 13.25
C ILE A 431 -6.88 -6.54 12.89
N ILE A 432 -7.70 -7.03 11.96
CA ILE A 432 -8.97 -6.38 11.59
C ILE A 432 -10.13 -7.18 12.16
N ASN A 433 -10.70 -6.67 13.24
CA ASN A 433 -11.94 -7.17 13.85
C ASN A 433 -13.04 -6.08 13.81
N ALA A 434 -14.25 -6.42 14.28
CA ALA A 434 -15.37 -5.49 14.28
C ALA A 434 -15.12 -4.25 15.13
N GLU A 435 -14.52 -4.41 16.32
CA GLU A 435 -14.23 -3.32 17.26
C GLU A 435 -13.27 -2.28 16.68
N ILE A 436 -12.13 -2.72 16.13
CA ILE A 436 -11.14 -1.86 15.50
C ILE A 436 -11.73 -1.16 14.28
N THR A 437 -12.54 -1.88 13.51
CA THR A 437 -13.20 -1.28 12.34
C THR A 437 -14.21 -0.20 12.76
N ASP A 438 -14.97 -0.42 13.83
CA ASP A 438 -15.84 0.59 14.44
C ASP A 438 -15.02 1.80 14.91
N GLU A 439 -13.91 1.57 15.62
CA GLU A 439 -13.01 2.61 16.10
C GLU A 439 -12.46 3.46 14.93
N VAL A 440 -11.92 2.81 13.90
CA VAL A 440 -11.39 3.49 12.70
C VAL A 440 -12.47 4.29 11.99
N CYS A 441 -13.67 3.72 11.80
CA CYS A 441 -14.78 4.40 11.13
C CYS A 441 -15.31 5.58 11.95
N ASN A 442 -15.46 5.42 13.27
CA ASN A 442 -15.94 6.47 14.16
C ASN A 442 -14.94 7.62 14.27
N THR A 443 -13.64 7.29 14.36
CA THR A 443 -12.54 8.27 14.36
C THR A 443 -12.48 9.03 13.03
N TYR A 444 -12.72 8.35 11.90
CA TYR A 444 -12.78 9.00 10.59
C TYR A 444 -13.88 10.07 10.50
N LEU A 445 -15.07 9.78 11.04
CA LEU A 445 -16.19 10.72 11.07
C LEU A 445 -16.07 11.82 12.14
N GLY A 446 -14.97 11.85 12.90
CA GLY A 446 -14.77 12.81 13.98
C GLY A 446 -15.72 12.61 15.16
N LYS A 447 -16.38 11.45 15.27
CA LYS A 447 -17.10 11.06 16.50
C LYS A 447 -16.05 10.69 17.53
N GLN A 448 -15.53 11.69 18.25
CA GLN A 448 -14.78 11.45 19.46
C GLN A 448 -15.61 10.53 20.37
N THR A 449 -14.98 9.49 20.90
CA THR A 449 -15.51 8.69 22.00
C THR A 449 -16.05 9.64 23.07
N ARG A 450 -17.21 9.32 23.65
CA ARG A 450 -17.87 10.17 24.66
C ARG A 450 -16.86 10.54 25.76
N GLU A 451 -16.36 11.77 25.72
CA GLU A 451 -15.51 12.32 26.77
C GLU A 451 -16.39 12.43 28.03
N ILE A 452 -16.06 11.68 29.07
CA ILE A 452 -16.75 11.82 30.36
C ILE A 452 -16.19 13.07 31.03
N ASP A 453 -16.98 14.15 31.04
CA ASP A 453 -16.62 15.37 31.75
C ASP A 453 -16.70 15.14 33.27
N LEU A 454 -15.54 15.00 33.92
CA LEU A 454 -15.42 14.83 35.37
C LEU A 454 -15.44 16.17 36.14
N SER A 455 -15.43 17.31 35.43
CA SER A 455 -15.40 18.64 36.05
C SER A 455 -16.55 18.90 37.04
N PRO A 456 -17.80 18.47 36.76
CA PRO A 456 -18.91 18.65 37.70
C PRO A 456 -18.69 17.93 39.03
N TYR A 457 -18.13 16.71 39.01
CA TYR A 457 -17.89 15.93 40.22
C TYR A 457 -16.76 16.51 41.08
N LEU A 458 -15.69 17.00 40.45
CA LEU A 458 -14.61 17.70 41.13
C LEU A 458 -15.08 19.02 41.77
N LEU A 459 -15.96 19.77 41.11
CA LEU A 459 -16.56 20.99 41.66
C LEU A 459 -17.43 20.69 42.88
N ILE A 460 -18.23 19.62 42.83
CA ILE A 460 -19.06 19.19 43.97
C ILE A 460 -18.18 18.77 45.16
N GLY A 461 -17.13 17.97 44.91
CA GLY A 461 -16.19 17.55 45.95
C GLY A 461 -15.46 18.73 46.59
N LEU A 462 -14.86 19.62 45.80
CA LEU A 462 -14.19 20.81 46.33
C LEU A 462 -15.18 21.76 47.03
N GLY A 463 -16.40 21.90 46.51
CA GLY A 463 -17.47 22.67 47.12
C GLY A 463 -17.84 22.15 48.52
N SER A 464 -17.97 20.83 48.68
CA SER A 464 -18.22 20.22 50.00
C SER A 464 -17.09 20.47 51.00
N LEU A 465 -15.83 20.48 50.55
CA LEU A 465 -14.68 20.76 51.42
C LEU A 465 -14.63 22.23 51.87
N ILE A 466 -15.14 23.16 51.05
CA ILE A 466 -15.24 24.57 51.42
C ILE A 466 -16.24 24.77 52.58
N VAL A 467 -17.30 23.98 52.64
CA VAL A 467 -18.29 24.02 53.75
C VAL A 467 -17.63 23.71 55.09
N LEU A 468 -16.63 22.81 55.12
CA LEU A 468 -15.85 22.50 56.33
C LEU A 468 -15.16 23.73 56.92
N ARG A 469 -14.89 24.77 56.11
CA ARG A 469 -14.34 26.03 56.61
C ARG A 469 -15.30 26.75 57.55
N TYR A 470 -16.59 26.72 57.23
CA TYR A 470 -17.62 27.38 58.03
C TYR A 470 -17.88 26.58 59.31
N ILE A 471 -18.03 25.26 59.18
CA ILE A 471 -18.20 24.34 60.33
C ILE A 471 -17.00 24.42 61.27
N GLY A 472 -15.78 24.40 60.75
CA GLY A 472 -14.56 24.54 61.55
C GLY A 472 -14.45 25.89 62.26
N ARG A 473 -15.01 26.96 61.69
CA ARG A 473 -15.06 28.29 62.34
C ARG A 473 -16.05 28.31 63.49
N GLU A 474 -17.20 27.66 63.33
CA GLU A 474 -18.25 27.57 64.35
C GLU A 474 -17.82 26.67 65.53
N ASN A 475 -17.17 25.54 65.23
CA ASN A 475 -16.71 24.58 66.24
C ASN A 475 -15.32 24.91 66.84
N GLY A 476 -14.66 25.99 66.42
CA GLY A 476 -13.32 26.38 66.88
C GLY A 476 -12.19 25.46 66.41
N GLU A 477 -12.46 24.56 65.46
CA GLU A 477 -11.53 23.54 65.00
C GLU A 477 -10.68 24.05 63.83
N LYS A 478 -9.48 24.56 64.16
CA LYS A 478 -8.57 25.20 63.20
C LYS A 478 -8.16 24.27 62.04
N GLY A 479 -8.15 22.96 62.24
CA GLY A 479 -7.82 21.97 61.20
C GLY A 479 -8.83 21.97 60.05
N LEU A 480 -10.13 21.89 60.36
CA LEU A 480 -11.21 21.95 59.36
C LEU A 480 -11.24 23.30 58.65
N GLN A 481 -10.97 24.38 59.37
CA GLN A 481 -10.88 25.72 58.81
C GLN A 481 -9.74 25.84 57.77
N LEU A 482 -8.60 25.19 58.03
CA LEU A 482 -7.46 25.17 57.14
C LEU A 482 -7.72 24.30 55.90
N ILE A 483 -8.34 23.14 56.06
CA ILE A 483 -8.71 22.24 54.95
C ILE A 483 -9.69 22.94 53.99
N GLY A 484 -10.75 23.55 54.51
CA GLY A 484 -11.69 24.28 53.68
C GLY A 484 -11.11 25.56 53.08
N GLY A 485 -10.14 26.19 53.74
CA GLY A 485 -9.34 27.29 53.18
C GLY A 485 -8.49 26.85 51.99
N MET A 486 -7.80 25.70 52.09
CA MET A 486 -7.02 25.14 50.98
C MET A 486 -7.91 24.73 49.80
N ALA A 487 -9.08 24.12 50.06
CA ALA A 487 -10.04 23.79 49.00
C ALA A 487 -10.51 25.04 48.22
N MET A 488 -10.70 26.17 48.90
CA MET A 488 -11.07 27.44 48.27
C MET A 488 -9.98 27.98 47.35
N VAL A 489 -8.70 27.92 47.77
CA VAL A 489 -7.56 28.32 46.93
C VAL A 489 -7.46 27.41 45.71
N ILE A 490 -7.57 26.09 45.90
CA ILE A 490 -7.56 25.11 44.80
C ILE A 490 -8.70 25.39 43.82
N MET A 491 -9.91 25.72 44.31
CA MET A 491 -11.06 26.07 43.47
C MET A 491 -10.81 27.32 42.61
N LEU A 492 -10.11 28.31 43.14
CA LEU A 492 -9.75 29.55 42.43
C LEU A 492 -8.83 29.28 41.24
N PHE A 493 -7.92 28.30 41.38
CA PHE A 493 -7.07 27.80 40.29
C PHE A 493 -7.70 26.66 39.48
N ALA A 494 -8.85 26.11 39.90
CA ALA A 494 -9.43 24.95 39.25
C ALA A 494 -9.78 25.22 37.79
N ARG A 495 -10.17 26.46 37.44
CA ARG A 495 -10.43 26.87 36.05
C ARG A 495 -9.21 26.68 35.14
N PHE A 496 -7.99 26.88 35.67
CA PHE A 496 -6.73 26.65 34.96
C PHE A 496 -6.42 25.15 34.78
N PHE A 497 -6.74 24.33 35.78
CA PHE A 497 -6.56 22.87 35.72
C PHE A 497 -7.63 22.16 34.87
N PHE A 498 -8.88 22.63 34.87
CA PHE A 498 -9.98 22.05 34.08
C PHE A 498 -9.76 22.22 32.57
N GLN A 499 -9.18 23.36 32.14
CA GLN A 499 -8.77 23.53 30.74
C GLN A 499 -7.65 22.57 30.32
N ARG A 500 -6.85 22.08 31.28
CA ARG A 500 -5.71 21.18 31.05
C ARG A 500 -6.06 19.69 31.22
N THR A 501 -7.12 19.38 31.98
CA THR A 501 -7.63 18.02 32.21
C THR A 501 -8.67 17.57 31.20
N ARG A 502 -9.11 18.46 30.29
CA ARG A 502 -9.60 18.09 28.94
C ARG A 502 -8.45 17.46 28.14
N ARG A 503 -7.95 16.31 28.59
CA ARG A 503 -6.99 15.52 27.84
C ARG A 503 -7.75 14.93 26.66
N LYS A 504 -7.39 15.38 25.45
CA LYS A 504 -7.44 14.51 24.27
C LYS A 504 -6.58 13.30 24.59
N SER A 505 -7.19 12.16 24.92
CA SER A 505 -6.46 10.91 24.97
C SER A 505 -5.99 10.60 23.55
N ILE A 506 -4.69 10.37 23.42
CA ILE A 506 -4.02 9.90 22.20
C ILE A 506 -4.60 8.55 21.80
#